data_AF-A0A2N9NAB5-F1
#
_entry.id   AF-A0A2N9NAB5-F1
#
_cell.length_a   1.000
_cell.length_b   1.000
_cell.length_c   1.000
_cell.angle_alpha   90.00
_cell.angle_beta   90.00
_cell.angle_gamma   90.00
#
_symmetry.space_group_name_H-M   'P 1'
#
loop_
_entity.id
_entity.type
_entity.pdbx_description
1 polymer ?
#
loop_
_entity_poly.entity_id
_entity_poly.type
_entity_poly.pdbx_seq_one_letter_code
_entity_poly.pdbx_strand_id
1 'polypeptide(L)'
;MRLHRYLGSLLVGAALIAPVSIQARDKDKDRNCPDHGYYDRDHKDCHNWDDHESRAYQAWEEAQHRTHREFSSLKAKEQSEYWKWRHEHPDDDRDRH
;
A
#
# COMPACT_ATOMS: atom_id res chain seq x y z
N MET A 1 19.61 -17.29 -71.06
CA MET A 1 20.55 -18.08 -70.24
C MET A 1 21.50 -17.15 -69.51
N ARG A 2 21.88 -17.54 -68.27
CA ARG A 2 22.83 -16.91 -67.31
C ARG A 2 22.14 -15.92 -66.35
N LEU A 3 21.27 -16.39 -65.46
CA LEU A 3 21.59 -17.11 -64.21
C LEU A 3 22.51 -16.26 -63.32
N HIS A 4 21.89 -15.33 -62.61
CA HIS A 4 22.54 -14.42 -61.67
C HIS A 4 23.18 -15.22 -60.53
N ARG A 5 24.50 -15.12 -60.45
CA ARG A 5 25.34 -15.65 -59.38
C ARG A 5 24.97 -14.95 -58.06
N TYR A 6 24.28 -15.66 -57.18
CA TYR A 6 24.13 -15.27 -55.77
C TYR A 6 24.77 -16.34 -54.91
N LEU A 7 26.11 -16.37 -54.92
CA LEU A 7 26.93 -17.03 -53.92
C LEU A 7 27.58 -15.91 -53.10
N GLY A 8 26.81 -15.40 -52.14
CA GLY A 8 27.28 -14.50 -51.08
C GLY A 8 26.44 -14.84 -49.86
N SER A 9 26.87 -15.81 -49.07
CA SER A 9 27.77 -15.65 -47.92
C SER A 9 27.03 -15.31 -46.64
N LEU A 10 27.31 -16.17 -45.65
CA LEU A 10 27.44 -15.87 -44.22
C LEU A 10 26.15 -15.62 -43.42
N LEU A 11 25.67 -16.74 -42.85
CA LEU A 11 25.38 -16.91 -41.42
C LEU A 11 25.34 -15.62 -40.59
N VAL A 12 24.13 -15.17 -40.29
CA VAL A 12 23.81 -14.31 -39.14
C VAL A 12 23.09 -15.23 -38.16
N GLY A 13 23.50 -15.47 -36.92
CA GLY A 13 24.33 -14.67 -36.03
C GLY A 13 23.54 -14.48 -34.72
N ALA A 14 23.78 -15.38 -33.77
CA ALA A 14 23.41 -15.35 -32.35
C ALA A 14 21.90 -15.27 -31.97
N ALA A 15 21.40 -16.38 -31.41
CA ALA A 15 20.21 -16.39 -30.58
C ALA A 15 20.43 -15.49 -29.34
N LEU A 16 19.60 -14.47 -29.19
CA LEU A 16 19.58 -13.61 -28.01
C LEU A 16 19.06 -14.41 -26.82
N ILE A 17 19.96 -14.97 -26.01
CA ILE A 17 19.63 -15.37 -24.64
C ILE A 17 19.54 -14.07 -23.84
N ALA A 18 18.37 -13.42 -23.87
CA ALA A 18 18.08 -12.38 -22.91
C ALA A 18 17.82 -13.07 -21.56
N PRO A 19 18.55 -12.75 -20.48
CA PRO A 19 18.06 -13.08 -19.15
C PRO A 19 16.73 -12.37 -19.00
N VAL A 20 15.64 -13.14 -18.91
CA VAL A 20 14.38 -12.61 -18.41
C VAL A 20 14.67 -12.29 -16.95
N SER A 21 14.99 -11.02 -16.68
CA SER A 21 15.04 -10.52 -15.33
C SER A 21 13.66 -10.75 -14.72
N ILE A 22 13.50 -11.85 -13.98
CA ILE A 22 12.35 -12.03 -13.11
C ILE A 22 12.52 -10.94 -12.06
N GLN A 23 11.95 -9.78 -12.31
CA GLN A 23 11.63 -8.86 -11.23
C GLN A 23 10.63 -9.65 -10.38
N ALA A 24 11.13 -10.21 -9.27
CA ALA A 24 10.27 -10.47 -8.14
C ALA A 24 9.61 -9.12 -7.85
N ARG A 25 8.39 -8.97 -8.33
CA ARG A 25 7.51 -7.88 -7.93
C ARG A 25 7.30 -8.15 -6.47
N ASP A 26 8.07 -7.47 -5.64
CA ASP A 26 7.81 -7.44 -4.22
C ASP A 26 6.32 -7.14 -4.07
N LYS A 27 5.68 -8.09 -3.41
CA LYS A 27 4.29 -8.06 -3.01
C LYS A 27 4.07 -6.77 -2.22
N ASP A 28 2.83 -6.28 -2.13
CA ASP A 28 2.41 -5.10 -1.34
C ASP A 28 2.28 -3.74 -2.06
N LYS A 29 2.10 -3.67 -3.39
CA LYS A 29 1.69 -2.41 -4.07
C LYS A 29 0.20 -2.27 -4.38
N ASP A 30 -0.65 -3.03 -3.71
CA ASP A 30 -2.12 -2.92 -3.83
C ASP A 30 -2.78 -2.31 -2.58
N ARG A 31 -2.00 -1.53 -1.80
CA ARG A 31 -2.54 -0.66 -0.76
C ARG A 31 -2.62 0.73 -1.36
N ASN A 32 -3.72 1.01 -2.04
CA ASN A 32 -4.03 2.33 -2.59
C ASN A 32 -4.40 3.30 -1.44
N CYS A 33 -3.56 3.37 -0.42
CA CYS A 33 -3.70 4.31 0.67
C CYS A 33 -3.24 5.68 0.19
N PRO A 34 -3.99 6.74 0.51
CA PRO A 34 -3.56 8.11 0.25
C PRO A 34 -2.20 8.40 0.89
N ASP A 35 -1.52 9.43 0.38
CA ASP A 35 -0.29 9.93 0.98
C ASP A 35 -0.63 10.37 2.42
N HIS A 36 0.06 9.80 3.42
CA HIS A 36 -0.25 9.89 4.86
C HIS A 36 -1.44 9.07 5.39
N GLY A 37 -1.99 8.15 4.59
CA GLY A 37 -3.00 7.20 5.04
C GLY A 37 -2.41 6.02 5.81
N TYR A 38 -3.17 5.51 6.78
CA TYR A 38 -2.87 4.29 7.52
C TYR A 38 -3.76 3.14 7.04
N TYR A 39 -3.13 1.99 6.78
CA TYR A 39 -3.82 0.80 6.30
C TYR A 39 -4.29 -0.06 7.48
N ASP A 40 -5.61 -0.18 7.64
CA ASP A 40 -6.22 -1.16 8.53
C ASP A 40 -6.17 -2.54 7.86
N ARG A 41 -5.37 -3.44 8.43
CA ARG A 41 -5.21 -4.80 7.91
C ARG A 41 -6.43 -5.68 8.18
N ASP A 42 -7.18 -5.39 9.23
CA ASP A 42 -8.30 -6.20 9.70
C ASP A 42 -9.53 -5.99 8.80
N HIS A 43 -9.81 -4.74 8.44
CA HIS A 43 -10.92 -4.39 7.54
C HIS A 43 -10.49 -4.20 6.07
N LYS A 44 -9.17 -4.14 5.82
CA LYS A 44 -8.57 -3.86 4.50
C LYS A 44 -8.91 -2.47 3.97
N ASP A 45 -9.12 -1.53 4.89
CA ASP A 45 -9.50 -0.16 4.59
C ASP A 45 -8.30 0.79 4.76
N CYS A 46 -8.32 1.86 3.98
CA CYS A 46 -7.33 2.93 4.06
C CYS A 46 -7.95 4.14 4.75
N HIS A 47 -7.42 4.48 5.91
CA HIS A 47 -7.87 5.63 6.69
C HIS A 47 -6.92 6.79 6.51
N ASN A 48 -7.46 7.99 6.31
CA ASN A 48 -6.66 9.20 6.25
C ASN A 48 -6.40 9.68 7.66
N TRP A 49 -5.17 10.15 7.91
CA TRP A 49 -4.86 10.80 9.18
C TRP A 49 -5.07 12.31 9.06
N ASP A 50 -6.25 12.76 9.45
CA ASP A 50 -6.60 14.19 9.48
C ASP A 50 -6.78 14.70 10.92
N ASP A 51 -7.22 15.95 11.05
CA ASP A 51 -7.48 16.57 12.36
C ASP A 51 -8.62 15.88 13.12
N HIS A 52 -9.56 15.28 12.38
CA HIS A 52 -10.67 14.55 12.96
C HIS A 52 -10.14 13.25 13.61
N GLU A 53 -9.32 12.50 12.89
CA GLU A 53 -8.72 11.25 13.34
C GLU A 53 -7.76 11.47 14.50
N SER A 54 -7.04 12.58 14.49
CA SER A 54 -6.16 12.98 15.59
C SER A 54 -6.94 13.21 16.89
N ARG A 55 -8.15 13.77 16.83
CA ARG A 55 -9.02 13.95 18.01
C ARG A 55 -9.63 12.64 18.49
N ALA A 56 -10.10 11.81 17.56
CA ALA A 56 -10.62 10.49 17.90
C ALA A 56 -9.54 9.62 18.55
N TYR A 57 -8.30 9.71 18.07
CA TYR A 57 -7.16 9.04 18.67
C TYR A 57 -6.87 9.52 20.09
N GLN A 58 -6.89 10.84 20.35
CA GLN A 58 -6.75 11.37 21.71
C GLN A 58 -7.86 10.85 22.65
N ALA A 59 -9.11 10.85 22.18
CA ALA A 59 -10.23 10.31 22.97
C ALA A 59 -10.05 8.82 23.29
N TRP A 60 -9.53 8.03 22.34
CA TRP A 60 -9.18 6.64 22.58
C TRP A 60 -8.05 6.50 23.61
N GLU A 61 -7.00 7.32 23.54
CA GLU A 61 -5.90 7.32 24.51
C GLU A 61 -6.41 7.63 25.93
N GLU A 62 -7.28 8.62 26.06
CA GLU A 62 -7.95 8.98 27.32
C GLU A 62 -8.81 7.84 27.85
N ALA A 63 -9.65 7.24 27.00
CA ALA A 63 -10.52 6.11 27.37
C ALA A 63 -9.72 4.88 27.83
N GLN A 64 -8.56 4.64 27.20
CA GLN A 64 -7.67 3.53 27.55
C GLN A 64 -6.68 3.87 28.68
N HIS A 65 -6.71 5.10 29.22
CA HIS A 65 -5.75 5.61 30.20
C HIS A 65 -4.28 5.40 29.78
N ARG A 66 -4.00 5.58 28.48
CA ARG A 66 -2.65 5.40 27.93
C ARG A 66 -1.86 6.71 27.98
N THR A 67 -0.54 6.59 28.00
CA THR A 67 0.35 7.75 27.81
C THR A 67 0.30 8.18 26.36
N HIS A 68 0.17 9.48 26.11
CA HIS A 68 0.15 10.06 24.78
C HIS A 68 1.38 9.62 23.96
N ARG A 69 1.14 9.04 22.80
CA ARG A 69 2.18 8.63 21.83
C ARG A 69 1.69 8.88 20.43
N GLU A 70 2.61 9.26 19.55
CA GLU A 70 2.33 9.34 18.12
C GLU A 70 1.81 8.00 17.59
N PHE A 71 0.72 8.03 16.82
CA PHE A 71 0.11 6.82 16.26
C PHE A 71 1.08 6.01 15.40
N SER A 72 1.93 6.71 14.63
CA SER A 72 3.02 6.12 13.83
C SER A 72 4.04 5.33 14.65
N SER A 73 4.19 5.67 15.94
CA SER A 73 5.13 5.02 16.87
C SER A 73 4.51 3.85 17.63
N LEU A 74 3.20 3.63 17.50
CA LEU A 74 2.52 2.50 18.13
C LEU A 74 2.89 1.17 17.48
N LYS A 75 2.82 0.09 18.26
CA LYS A 75 2.97 -1.26 17.70
C LYS A 75 1.77 -1.58 16.80
N ALA A 76 1.99 -2.42 15.80
CA ALA A 76 0.93 -2.86 14.88
C ALA A 76 -0.34 -3.39 15.59
N LYS A 77 -0.17 -4.07 16.73
CA LYS A 77 -1.30 -4.53 17.56
C LYS A 77 -2.12 -3.37 18.13
N GLU A 78 -1.46 -2.32 18.62
CA GLU A 78 -2.11 -1.15 19.20
C GLU A 78 -2.82 -0.33 18.13
N GLN A 79 -2.23 -0.24 16.93
CA GLN A 79 -2.88 0.38 15.77
C GLN A 79 -4.18 -0.37 15.40
N SER A 80 -4.15 -1.72 15.35
CA SER A 80 -5.37 -2.53 15.15
C SER A 80 -6.40 -2.34 16.27
N GLU A 81 -5.97 -2.22 17.54
CA GLU A 81 -6.87 -1.95 18.67
C GLU A 81 -7.59 -0.60 18.52
N TYR A 82 -6.86 0.44 18.09
CA TYR A 82 -7.45 1.75 17.77
C TYR A 82 -8.44 1.64 16.62
N TRP A 83 -8.07 1.01 15.49
CA TRP A 83 -9.00 0.87 14.35
C TRP A 83 -10.27 0.13 14.75
N LYS A 84 -10.15 -0.94 15.54
CA LYS A 84 -11.31 -1.65 16.09
C LYS A 84 -12.21 -0.72 16.91
N TRP A 85 -11.64 0.06 17.82
CA TRP A 85 -12.40 1.03 18.61
C TRP A 85 -13.03 2.11 17.74
N ARG A 86 -12.34 2.54 16.68
CA ARG A 86 -12.79 3.57 15.76
C ARG A 86 -14.04 3.13 14.98
N HIS A 87 -14.12 1.86 14.61
CA HIS A 87 -15.33 1.27 14.03
C HIS A 87 -16.51 1.22 15.00
N GLU A 88 -16.23 1.11 16.30
CA GLU A 88 -17.25 1.15 17.37
C GLU A 88 -17.68 2.58 17.73
N HIS A 89 -16.85 3.58 17.41
CA HIS A 89 -17.06 5.01 17.69
C HIS A 89 -16.95 5.82 16.40
N PRO A 90 -17.90 5.64 15.46
CA PRO A 90 -17.99 6.49 14.29
C PRO A 90 -18.36 7.92 14.72
N ASP A 91 -17.92 8.90 13.95
CA ASP A 91 -18.30 10.28 14.19
C ASP A 91 -19.77 10.43 13.85
N ASP A 92 -20.53 11.01 14.77
CA ASP A 92 -21.96 11.22 14.58
C ASP A 92 -22.17 12.44 13.67
N ASP A 93 -21.70 12.36 12.43
CA ASP A 93 -21.94 13.36 11.37
C ASP A 93 -23.36 13.21 10.77
N ARG A 94 -24.31 12.62 11.53
CA ARG A 94 -25.68 12.34 11.08
C ARG A 94 -26.63 13.53 11.14
N ASP A 95 -26.12 14.75 11.31
CA ASP A 95 -26.92 15.99 11.36
C ASP A 95 -26.79 16.87 10.10
N ARG A 96 -26.79 16.26 8.90
CA ARG A 96 -27.00 17.03 7.65
C ARG A 96 -28.03 16.34 6.75
N HIS A 97 -29.29 16.59 7.06
CA HIS A 97 -30.45 16.33 6.19
C HIS A 97 -30.65 17.50 5.21
#